data_AF-A0A4Q3CM53-F1
#
_entry.id   AF-A0A4Q3CM53-F1
#
_cell.length_a   1.000
_cell.length_b   1.000
_cell.length_c   1.000
_cell.angle_alpha   90.00
_cell.angle_beta   90.00
_cell.angle_gamma   90.00
#
_symmetry.space_group_name_H-M   'P 1'
#
loop_
_entity.id
_entity.type
_entity.pdbx_description
1 polymer ?
#
loop_
_entity_poly.entity_id
_entity_poly.type
_entity_poly.pdbx_seq_one_letter_code
_entity_poly.pdbx_strand_id
1 'polypeptide(L)'
;MSQPAAAQAPQLAYGLSSADVSNGFIASVLEACVTAAERGVRLDQLSNYRILHDTVRSTSRPPKPGYAAWAPGLGQGIVEIEDGPGGCDVSAHGAPITGTFEIIVMSLRARGYALEPEGEPHKRELHTKLANGRSVTVVLTGVEAGSGSPTPFSQLAASITSIAP
;
A
#
# COMPACT_ATOMS: atom_id res chain seq x y z
N MET A 1 -27.42 27.69 -28.05
CA MET A 1 -26.77 26.37 -28.22
C MET A 1 -25.89 26.16 -27.00
N SER A 2 -26.35 25.39 -26.03
CA SER A 2 -25.61 25.12 -24.79
C SER A 2 -24.75 23.88 -25.02
N GLN A 3 -23.42 24.00 -24.86
CA GLN A 3 -22.51 22.85 -24.86
C GLN A 3 -22.97 21.86 -23.78
N PRO A 4 -22.94 20.54 -24.05
CA PRO A 4 -23.14 19.57 -22.98
C PRO A 4 -21.99 19.75 -21.99
N ALA A 5 -22.32 19.94 -20.71
CA ALA A 5 -21.34 19.94 -19.64
C ALA A 5 -20.55 18.64 -19.73
N ALA A 6 -19.25 18.73 -20.03
CA ALA A 6 -18.37 17.58 -19.96
C ALA A 6 -18.49 17.00 -18.55
N ALA A 7 -18.95 15.75 -18.43
CA ALA A 7 -19.01 15.07 -17.15
C ALA A 7 -17.61 15.11 -16.53
N GLN A 8 -17.44 15.88 -15.45
CA GLN A 8 -16.17 15.95 -14.73
C GLN A 8 -15.86 14.54 -14.25
N ALA A 9 -14.74 13.97 -14.72
CA ALA A 9 -14.24 12.72 -14.21
C ALA A 9 -14.06 12.85 -12.69
N PRO A 10 -14.39 11.81 -11.91
CA PRO A 10 -14.21 11.85 -10.47
C PRO A 10 -12.75 12.16 -10.14
N GLN A 11 -12.53 13.22 -9.34
CA GLN A 11 -11.20 13.67 -8.95
C GLN A 11 -10.83 13.03 -7.61
N LEU A 12 -9.56 12.63 -7.49
CA LEU A 12 -9.01 12.14 -6.23
C LEU A 12 -8.93 13.27 -5.21
N ALA A 13 -8.92 12.90 -3.92
CA ALA A 13 -8.81 13.88 -2.84
C ALA A 13 -7.58 14.77 -3.04
N TYR A 14 -7.72 16.05 -2.68
CA TYR A 14 -6.64 17.05 -2.74
C TYR A 14 -6.01 17.27 -4.13
N GLY A 15 -6.67 16.85 -5.22
CA GLY A 15 -6.18 17.07 -6.59
C GLY A 15 -5.00 16.17 -6.98
N LEU A 16 -4.75 15.09 -6.23
CA LEU A 16 -3.69 14.13 -6.53
C LEU A 16 -3.94 13.40 -7.85
N SER A 17 -2.88 13.12 -8.60
CA SER A 17 -2.98 12.27 -9.79
C SER A 17 -2.92 10.79 -9.40
N SER A 18 -3.43 9.90 -10.25
CA SER A 18 -3.26 8.45 -10.07
C SER A 18 -1.80 8.02 -9.99
N ALA A 19 -0.88 8.77 -10.63
CA ALA A 19 0.54 8.53 -10.54
C ALA A 19 1.11 8.89 -9.16
N ASP A 20 0.64 9.99 -8.54
CA ASP A 20 1.05 10.36 -7.18
C ASP A 20 0.62 9.30 -6.17
N VAL A 21 -0.60 8.79 -6.31
CA VAL A 21 -1.12 7.70 -5.46
C VAL A 21 -0.32 6.42 -5.67
N SER A 22 -0.02 6.05 -6.92
CA SER A 22 0.82 4.88 -7.24
C SER A 22 2.20 4.99 -6.60
N ASN A 23 2.86 6.15 -6.76
CA ASN A 23 4.18 6.41 -6.17
C ASN A 23 4.14 6.37 -4.64
N GLY A 24 3.12 6.98 -4.02
CA GLY A 24 2.92 6.93 -2.57
C GLY A 24 2.74 5.49 -2.09
N PHE A 25 1.89 4.70 -2.74
CA PHE A 25 1.66 3.29 -2.40
C PHE A 25 2.94 2.45 -2.55
N ILE A 26 3.68 2.61 -3.65
CA ILE A 26 4.95 1.92 -3.88
C ILE A 26 5.97 2.24 -2.79
N ALA A 27 6.11 3.53 -2.44
CA ALA A 27 7.03 3.96 -1.38
C ALA A 27 6.61 3.39 -0.02
N SER A 28 5.32 3.45 0.32
CA SER A 28 4.78 2.85 1.56
C SER A 28 5.06 1.36 1.65
N VAL A 29 4.91 0.60 0.55
CA VAL A 29 5.19 -0.83 0.55
C VAL A 29 6.69 -1.11 0.61
N LEU A 30 7.47 -0.58 -0.33
CA LEU A 30 8.85 -1.00 -0.56
C LEU A 30 9.89 -0.30 0.33
N GLU A 31 9.68 0.97 0.65
CA GLU A 31 10.63 1.81 1.41
C GLU A 31 10.26 1.85 2.91
N ALA A 32 9.02 1.51 3.27
CA ALA A 32 8.55 1.52 4.64
C ALA A 32 8.24 0.12 5.16
N CYS A 33 7.09 -0.47 4.80
CA CYS A 33 6.59 -1.70 5.40
C CYS A 33 7.53 -2.89 5.18
N VAL A 34 7.98 -3.13 3.94
CA VAL A 34 8.93 -4.22 3.63
C VAL A 34 10.25 -4.01 4.35
N THR A 35 10.79 -2.79 4.35
CA THR A 35 12.05 -2.48 5.05
C THR A 35 11.92 -2.67 6.56
N ALA A 36 10.78 -2.32 7.16
CA ALA A 36 10.48 -2.55 8.58
C ALA A 36 10.44 -4.05 8.89
N ALA A 37 9.70 -4.80 8.08
CA ALA A 37 9.54 -6.24 8.19
C ALA A 37 10.89 -6.97 8.04
N GLU A 38 11.71 -6.62 7.05
CA GLU A 38 13.02 -7.22 6.82
C GLU A 38 13.97 -7.00 8.02
N ARG A 39 13.91 -5.81 8.64
CA ARG A 39 14.71 -5.44 9.81
C ARG A 39 14.12 -5.92 11.13
N GLY A 40 12.86 -6.36 11.13
CA GLY A 40 12.15 -6.78 12.33
C GLY A 40 11.83 -5.66 13.31
N VAL A 41 11.56 -4.47 12.78
CA VAL A 41 11.25 -3.27 13.55
C VAL A 41 9.89 -2.72 13.12
N ARG A 42 9.34 -1.82 13.93
CA ARG A 42 8.11 -1.08 13.64
C ARG A 42 8.41 0.22 12.88
N LEU A 43 7.38 0.85 12.29
CA LEU A 43 7.60 2.07 11.49
C LEU A 43 8.13 3.25 12.33
N ASP A 44 7.75 3.37 13.60
CA ASP A 44 8.29 4.37 14.54
C ASP A 44 9.78 4.19 14.84
N GLN A 45 10.29 2.98 14.65
CA GLN A 45 11.70 2.63 14.82
C GLN A 45 12.50 2.82 13.53
N LEU A 46 11.84 3.11 12.40
CA LEU A 46 12.52 3.48 11.15
C LEU A 46 12.68 5.00 11.05
N SER A 47 13.91 5.46 10.84
CA SER A 47 14.17 6.84 10.42
C SER A 47 13.80 7.03 8.95
N ASN A 48 12.51 7.12 8.64
CA ASN A 48 12.02 7.41 7.28
C ASN A 48 11.27 8.74 7.24
N TYR A 49 11.91 9.80 6.74
CA TYR A 49 11.33 11.14 6.66
C TYR A 49 10.13 11.25 5.71
N ARG A 50 9.92 10.26 4.83
CA ARG A 50 8.82 10.26 3.86
C ARG A 50 7.53 9.69 4.41
N ILE A 51 7.61 8.93 5.51
CA ILE A 51 6.46 8.31 6.17
C ILE A 51 6.24 9.00 7.49
N LEU A 52 5.07 9.61 7.64
CA LEU A 52 4.73 10.45 8.76
C LEU A 52 3.62 9.79 9.56
N HIS A 53 3.60 10.03 10.88
CA HIS A 53 2.45 9.70 11.69
C HIS A 53 1.23 10.41 11.12
N ASP A 54 0.18 9.66 10.82
CA ASP A 54 -0.99 10.25 10.19
C ASP A 54 -1.91 10.86 11.25
N THR A 55 -1.74 12.15 11.47
CA THR A 55 -2.54 12.95 12.40
C THR A 55 -3.84 13.47 11.76
N VAL A 56 -3.96 13.39 10.44
CA VAL A 56 -5.14 13.85 9.67
C VAL A 56 -6.21 12.76 9.59
N ARG A 57 -5.82 11.49 9.76
CA ARG A 57 -6.73 10.32 9.82
C ARG A 57 -7.74 10.31 10.99
N SER A 58 -7.61 11.23 11.93
CA SER A 58 -8.37 11.26 13.19
C SER A 58 -9.68 12.04 12.99
N THR A 59 -10.85 11.43 12.77
CA THR A 59 -11.66 10.64 13.73
C THR A 59 -12.61 9.63 13.06
N SER A 60 -12.63 9.55 11.72
CA SER A 60 -13.63 8.78 10.96
C SER A 60 -13.28 7.31 10.79
N ARG A 61 -11.99 6.94 10.90
CA ARG A 61 -11.52 5.55 10.83
C ARG A 61 -10.32 5.35 11.76
N PRO A 62 -10.55 5.06 13.05
CA PRO A 62 -9.44 4.80 13.96
C PRO A 62 -8.66 3.56 13.51
N PRO A 63 -7.34 3.50 13.77
CA PRO A 63 -6.55 2.31 13.46
C PRO A 63 -7.09 1.08 14.16
N LYS A 64 -6.79 -0.11 13.61
CA LYS A 64 -7.01 -1.38 14.31
C LYS A 64 -6.44 -1.33 15.74
N PRO A 65 -7.07 -2.00 16.73
CA PRO A 65 -6.52 -2.05 18.09
C PRO A 65 -5.06 -2.52 18.13
N GLY A 66 -4.18 -1.70 18.72
CA GLY A 66 -2.73 -1.98 18.81
C GLY A 66 -1.90 -1.57 17.59
N TYR A 67 -2.52 -0.98 16.56
CA TYR A 67 -1.84 -0.46 15.38
C TYR A 67 -1.70 1.07 15.46
N ALA A 68 -0.63 1.58 14.85
CA ALA A 68 -0.43 3.01 14.64
C ALA A 68 -0.73 3.38 13.19
N ALA A 69 -1.36 4.54 12.97
CA ALA A 69 -1.60 5.07 11.64
C ALA A 69 -0.42 5.91 11.14
N TRP A 70 -0.06 5.66 9.89
CA TRP A 70 0.97 6.36 9.15
C TRP A 70 0.48 6.68 7.73
N ALA A 71 1.13 7.62 7.09
CA ALA A 71 0.89 7.96 5.69
C ALA A 71 2.19 8.44 5.04
N PRO A 72 2.38 8.23 3.73
CA PRO A 72 3.41 8.96 3.01
C PRO A 72 3.07 10.45 2.96
N GLY A 73 4.07 11.31 3.08
CA GLY A 73 3.88 12.76 2.97
C GLY A 73 3.26 13.16 1.62
N LEU A 74 3.63 12.46 0.55
CA LEU A 74 2.92 12.47 -0.74
C LEU A 74 1.82 11.42 -0.73
N GLY A 75 0.55 11.85 -0.81
CA GLY A 75 -0.59 10.92 -0.81
C GLY A 75 -1.29 10.78 0.53
N GLN A 76 -0.97 11.59 1.53
CA GLN A 76 -1.68 11.62 2.81
C GLN A 76 -3.21 11.75 2.61
N GLY A 77 -3.98 10.91 3.29
CA GLY A 77 -5.45 10.84 3.15
C GLY A 77 -5.95 10.05 1.93
N ILE A 78 -5.05 9.53 1.09
CA ILE A 78 -5.39 8.53 0.04
C ILE A 78 -4.61 7.24 0.28
N VAL A 79 -3.30 7.35 0.50
CA VAL A 79 -2.44 6.24 0.86
C VAL A 79 -2.36 6.21 2.38
N GLU A 80 -2.65 5.03 2.90
CA GLU A 80 -3.05 4.83 4.27
C GLU A 80 -2.27 3.62 4.79
N ILE A 81 -1.51 3.77 5.88
CA ILE A 81 -0.67 2.70 6.42
C ILE A 81 -1.09 2.42 7.86
N GLU A 82 -1.26 1.16 8.23
CA GLU A 82 -1.43 0.73 9.61
C GLU A 82 -0.28 -0.21 9.98
N ASP A 83 0.48 0.10 11.03
CA ASP A 83 1.61 -0.73 11.49
C ASP A 83 1.39 -1.23 12.91
N GLY A 84 1.48 -2.55 13.09
CA GLY A 84 0.98 -3.28 14.26
C GLY A 84 1.72 -4.57 14.58
N PRO A 85 1.32 -5.28 15.66
CA PRO A 85 1.86 -6.59 16.01
C PRO A 85 1.69 -7.67 14.93
N GLY A 86 0.68 -7.54 14.06
CA GLY A 86 0.45 -8.48 12.95
C GLY A 86 1.19 -8.10 11.66
N GLY A 87 1.91 -6.99 11.64
CA GLY A 87 2.60 -6.49 10.46
C GLY A 87 2.13 -5.11 10.04
N CYS A 88 2.40 -4.78 8.78
CA CYS A 88 2.15 -3.49 8.17
C CYS A 88 1.15 -3.66 7.02
N ASP A 89 0.02 -2.97 7.10
CA ASP A 89 -0.99 -2.94 6.06
C ASP A 89 -0.98 -1.58 5.36
N VAL A 90 -0.98 -1.58 4.03
CA VAL A 90 -1.08 -0.37 3.20
C VAL A 90 -2.34 -0.45 2.37
N SER A 91 -3.10 0.64 2.29
CA SER A 91 -4.26 0.77 1.41
C SER A 91 -4.19 2.07 0.61
N ALA A 92 -4.69 2.06 -0.62
CA ALA A 92 -4.82 3.24 -1.45
C ALA A 92 -6.01 3.15 -2.41
N HIS A 93 -6.49 4.29 -2.89
CA HIS A 93 -7.58 4.38 -3.86
C HIS A 93 -7.17 5.22 -5.08
N GLY A 94 -7.46 4.73 -6.29
CA GLY A 94 -7.32 5.50 -7.54
C GLY A 94 -6.01 5.36 -8.30
N ALA A 95 -5.10 4.49 -7.87
CA ALA A 95 -3.92 4.11 -8.65
C ALA A 95 -4.23 2.97 -9.64
N PRO A 96 -3.52 2.86 -10.79
CA PRO A 96 -3.66 1.71 -11.67
C PRO A 96 -3.10 0.44 -11.00
N ILE A 97 -3.88 -0.64 -10.92
CA ILE A 97 -3.49 -1.85 -10.18
C ILE A 97 -2.30 -2.55 -10.84
N THR A 98 -2.46 -2.96 -12.11
CA THR A 98 -1.47 -3.79 -12.82
C THR A 98 -0.08 -3.16 -12.81
N GLY A 99 0.05 -1.92 -13.29
CA GLY A 99 1.35 -1.24 -13.36
C GLY A 99 1.97 -0.99 -11.98
N THR A 100 1.16 -0.67 -10.96
CA THR A 100 1.67 -0.47 -9.59
C THR A 100 2.21 -1.78 -9.01
N PHE A 101 1.46 -2.89 -9.18
CA PHE A 101 1.87 -4.19 -8.64
C PHE A 101 3.08 -4.77 -9.37
N GLU A 102 3.20 -4.58 -10.68
CA GLU A 102 4.37 -5.01 -11.45
C GLU A 102 5.66 -4.39 -10.92
N ILE A 103 5.65 -3.08 -10.61
CA ILE A 103 6.83 -2.38 -10.05
C ILE A 103 7.21 -2.99 -8.68
N ILE A 104 6.23 -3.24 -7.81
CA ILE A 104 6.46 -3.84 -6.49
C ILE A 104 7.00 -5.27 -6.65
N VAL A 105 6.36 -6.10 -7.46
CA VAL A 105 6.78 -7.49 -7.72
C VAL A 105 8.19 -7.55 -8.27
N MET A 106 8.51 -6.74 -9.28
CA MET A 106 9.87 -6.69 -9.86
C MET A 106 10.91 -6.29 -8.82
N SER A 107 10.60 -5.27 -8.01
CA SER A 107 11.50 -4.79 -6.95
C SER A 107 11.74 -5.84 -5.86
N LEU A 108 10.69 -6.54 -5.42
CA LEU A 108 10.80 -7.61 -4.42
C LEU A 108 11.53 -8.84 -4.96
N ARG A 109 11.28 -9.22 -6.22
CA ARG A 109 12.05 -10.32 -6.86
C ARG A 109 13.54 -9.99 -6.94
N ALA A 110 13.90 -8.74 -7.23
CA ALA A 110 15.29 -8.29 -7.20
C ALA A 110 15.92 -8.35 -5.79
N ARG A 111 15.11 -8.30 -4.73
CA ARG A 111 15.52 -8.49 -3.33
C ARG A 111 15.54 -9.97 -2.89
N GLY A 112 15.20 -10.91 -3.77
CA GLY A 112 15.20 -12.35 -3.46
C GLY A 112 13.86 -12.89 -2.93
N TYR A 113 12.75 -12.19 -3.16
CA TYR A 113 11.43 -12.75 -2.92
C TYR A 113 11.01 -13.71 -4.03
N ALA A 114 10.44 -14.84 -3.65
CA ALA A 114 9.79 -15.78 -4.55
C ALA A 114 8.32 -15.39 -4.70
N LEU A 115 7.84 -15.36 -5.95
CA LEU A 115 6.43 -15.11 -6.27
C LEU A 115 5.67 -16.45 -6.26
N GLU A 116 4.60 -16.52 -5.49
CA GLU A 116 3.68 -17.67 -5.52
C GLU A 116 2.93 -17.74 -6.86
N PRO A 117 2.52 -18.94 -7.30
CA PRO A 117 1.70 -19.10 -8.49
C PRO A 117 0.43 -18.24 -8.41
N GLU A 118 0.12 -17.54 -9.50
CA GLU A 118 -1.05 -16.66 -9.57
C GLU A 118 -2.35 -17.47 -9.48
N GLY A 119 -3.10 -17.29 -8.38
CA GLY A 119 -4.38 -17.99 -8.15
C GLY A 119 -5.63 -17.14 -8.38
N GLU A 120 -5.52 -15.81 -8.23
CA GLU A 120 -6.64 -14.87 -8.36
C GLU A 120 -6.19 -13.63 -9.16
N PRO A 121 -7.09 -13.04 -9.98
CA PRO A 121 -6.77 -11.81 -10.69
C PRO A 121 -6.44 -10.69 -9.70
N HIS A 122 -5.39 -9.92 -9.98
CA HIS A 122 -4.94 -8.81 -9.14
C HIS A 122 -4.57 -9.21 -7.70
N LYS A 123 -4.24 -10.48 -7.47
CA LYS A 123 -3.61 -10.95 -6.23
C LYS A 123 -2.17 -11.37 -6.53
N ARG A 124 -1.23 -10.90 -5.74
CA ARG A 124 0.18 -11.32 -5.82
C ARG A 124 0.66 -11.64 -4.41
N GLU A 125 1.24 -12.81 -4.22
CA GLU A 125 1.82 -13.20 -2.94
C GLU A 125 3.31 -13.50 -3.15
N LEU A 126 4.14 -12.86 -2.34
CA LEU A 126 5.59 -13.00 -2.40
C LEU A 126 6.13 -13.31 -1.02
N HIS A 127 7.06 -14.24 -0.93
CA HIS A 127 7.70 -14.59 0.32
C HIS A 127 9.21 -14.63 0.17
N THR A 128 9.93 -14.42 1.26
CA THR A 128 11.37 -14.66 1.33
C THR A 128 11.76 -15.15 2.72
N LYS A 129 12.92 -15.81 2.79
CA LYS A 129 13.61 -16.11 4.05
C LYS A 129 14.96 -15.43 4.04
N LEU A 130 15.15 -14.49 4.95
CA LEU A 130 16.35 -13.70 5.07
C LEU A 130 17.48 -14.50 5.73
N ALA A 131 18.72 -14.05 5.52
CA ALA A 131 19.91 -14.68 6.10
C ALA A 131 19.91 -14.72 7.64
N ASN A 132 19.20 -13.78 8.29
CA ASN A 132 19.03 -13.75 9.74
C ASN A 132 17.95 -14.74 10.25
N GLY A 133 17.39 -15.57 9.37
CA GLY A 133 16.36 -16.58 9.68
C GLY A 133 14.92 -16.07 9.60
N ARG A 134 14.71 -14.76 9.52
CA ARG A 134 13.38 -14.14 9.45
C ARG A 134 12.68 -14.46 8.13
N SER A 135 11.40 -14.81 8.19
CA SER A 135 10.55 -14.93 7.02
C SER A 135 9.70 -13.68 6.84
N VAL A 136 9.58 -13.19 5.61
CA VAL A 136 8.73 -12.05 5.28
C VAL A 136 7.77 -12.45 4.16
N THR A 137 6.49 -12.13 4.35
CA THR A 137 5.44 -12.35 3.34
C THR A 137 4.81 -11.02 2.97
N VAL A 138 4.61 -10.81 1.67
CA VAL A 138 3.95 -9.64 1.09
C VAL A 138 2.79 -10.13 0.24
N VAL A 139 1.57 -9.74 0.60
CA VAL A 139 0.36 -10.02 -0.16
C VAL A 139 -0.19 -8.72 -0.72
N LEU A 140 -0.31 -8.63 -2.04
CA LEU A 140 -0.91 -7.51 -2.75
C LEU A 140 -2.30 -7.93 -3.26
N THR A 141 -3.31 -7.10 -3.04
CA THR A 141 -4.68 -7.32 -3.54
C THR A 141 -5.23 -6.06 -4.17
N GLY A 142 -5.86 -6.18 -5.33
CA GLY A 142 -6.45 -5.07 -6.06
C GLY A 142 -7.89 -5.33 -6.49
N VAL A 143 -8.72 -4.29 -6.45
CA VAL A 143 -10.10 -4.31 -6.95
C VAL A 143 -10.31 -3.13 -7.90
N GLU A 144 -10.73 -3.42 -9.14
CA GLU A 144 -10.96 -2.38 -10.15
C GLU A 144 -12.19 -1.51 -9.83
N ALA A 145 -12.23 -0.33 -10.43
CA ALA A 145 -13.42 0.51 -10.38
C ALA A 145 -14.60 -0.19 -11.07
N GLY A 146 -15.79 -0.16 -10.46
CA GLY A 146 -17.02 -0.71 -11.07
C GLY A 146 -17.21 -2.23 -10.95
N SER A 147 -16.23 -3.00 -10.44
CA SER A 147 -16.37 -4.44 -10.18
C SER A 147 -16.98 -4.73 -8.80
N GLY A 148 -18.08 -4.05 -8.44
CA GLY A 148 -18.74 -4.18 -7.14
C GLY A 148 -18.18 -3.28 -6.01
N SER A 149 -17.24 -2.39 -6.34
CA SER A 149 -16.75 -1.38 -5.41
C SER A 149 -17.74 -0.21 -5.29
N PRO A 150 -18.04 0.29 -4.07
CA PRO A 150 -18.86 1.49 -3.87
C PRO A 150 -18.15 2.78 -4.32
N THR A 151 -16.86 2.70 -4.67
CA THR A 151 -16.06 3.84 -5.12
C THR A 151 -15.86 3.83 -6.63
N PRO A 152 -15.87 5.00 -7.30
CA PRO A 152 -15.54 5.08 -8.73
C PRO A 152 -14.04 4.89 -9.02
N PHE A 153 -13.24 4.65 -7.98
CA PHE A 153 -11.80 4.45 -8.05
C PHE A 153 -11.44 2.99 -7.75
N SER A 154 -10.35 2.51 -8.36
CA SER A 154 -9.69 1.27 -7.98
C SER A 154 -9.26 1.30 -6.52
N GLN A 155 -9.10 0.13 -5.92
CA GLN A 155 -8.60 -0.04 -4.56
C GLN A 155 -7.39 -0.97 -4.59
N LEU A 156 -6.33 -0.57 -3.89
CA LEU A 156 -5.10 -1.33 -3.73
C LEU A 156 -4.90 -1.58 -2.25
N ALA A 157 -4.49 -2.80 -1.90
CA ALA A 157 -4.03 -3.14 -0.58
C ALA A 157 -2.76 -3.98 -0.64
N ALA A 158 -1.93 -3.82 0.38
CA ALA A 158 -0.77 -4.65 0.65
C ALA A 158 -0.77 -5.05 2.12
N SER A 159 -0.55 -6.32 2.41
CA SER A 159 -0.30 -6.80 3.77
C SER A 159 1.11 -7.39 3.84
N ILE A 160 1.90 -6.87 4.76
CA ILE A 160 3.31 -7.24 4.95
C ILE A 160 3.47 -7.80 6.34
N THR A 161 3.78 -9.09 6.44
CA THR A 161 3.97 -9.78 7.72
C THR A 161 5.40 -10.30 7.83
N SER A 162 5.90 -10.40 9.07
CA SER A 162 7.21 -11.00 9.32
C SER A 162 7.17 -11.94 10.51
N ILE A 163 7.88 -13.05 10.40
CA ILE A 163 7.99 -14.07 11.44
C ILE A 163 9.46 -14.15 11.83
N ALA A 164 9.75 -13.93 13.11
CA ALA A 164 11.09 -14.05 13.67
C ALA A 164 11.60 -15.51 13.59
N PRO A 165 12.93 -15.73 13.63
CA PRO A 165 13.53 -17.08 13.60
C PRO A 165 13.04 -18.00 14.72
#